data_AF-A0A843M4R3-F1
#
_entry.id   AF-A0A843M4R3-F1
#
_cell.length_a   1.000
_cell.length_b   1.000
_cell.length_c   1.000
_cell.angle_alpha   90.00
_cell.angle_beta   90.00
_cell.angle_gamma   90.00
#
_symmetry.space_group_name_H-M   'P 1'
#
loop_
_entity.id
_entity.type
_entity.pdbx_description
1 polymer ?
#
loop_
_entity_poly.entity_id
_entity_poly.type
_entity_poly.pdbx_seq_one_letter_code
_entity_poly.pdbx_strand_id
1 'polypeptide(L)'
;MIFTKLTLNNFKSYGHEVIKFGDGITVIVGENGAGKSTILEAISFALFKQHTAKKIDDLVRNGSDENMYVDLEFVSNGKEYKIHREKTKSGLKSTLLKKTTSKGQFIPSCAGDKEVANEIQSILDIDSDLFLNAIYIRQGEIAELVDKTSSEKKQLIGKLLGLDSLEKAWKNLQPIISNYEKTQSELKGKLFSSEELKEEYDHKKALLGSLKEKGLDLEKQIEEVKEMKAEKQNEKTNMEREKEIFDNFNNNLDAEKKRLESLENDKRTLQDNLDEIKKAEEQIARLEKFVKKLPLYLDFEKSVTSIQQLELDKQKIEKDLDSIATQEELLATKKEGYNKFLAADEQIEKLNNQKINLEKELATLTQLEKDKKQLLKSIEGNRNEIERFFSVTKDN
;
A
#
# COMPACT_ATOMS: atom_id res chain seq x y z
N MET A 1 30.49 -92.44 -54.19
CA MET A 1 31.62 -92.25 -55.12
C MET A 1 32.51 -93.49 -55.07
N ILE A 2 32.94 -94.03 -56.22
CA ILE A 2 33.83 -95.19 -56.30
C ILE A 2 34.92 -94.92 -57.34
N PHE A 3 36.19 -95.02 -56.98
CA PHE A 3 37.30 -94.90 -57.94
C PHE A 3 37.41 -96.17 -58.76
N THR A 4 37.66 -96.05 -60.07
CA THR A 4 37.79 -97.21 -60.98
C THR A 4 39.19 -97.32 -61.56
N LYS A 5 39.83 -96.18 -61.87
CA LYS A 5 41.18 -96.16 -62.45
C LYS A 5 41.91 -94.86 -62.15
N LEU A 6 43.18 -94.96 -61.80
CA LEU A 6 44.11 -93.84 -61.69
C LEU A 6 45.27 -94.07 -62.67
N THR A 7 45.54 -93.11 -63.53
CA THR A 7 46.74 -93.12 -64.40
C THR A 7 47.64 -91.95 -64.01
N LEU A 8 48.89 -92.25 -63.74
CA LEU A 8 49.92 -91.30 -63.33
C LEU A 8 50.99 -91.23 -64.39
N ASN A 9 51.36 -90.03 -64.82
CA ASN A 9 52.51 -89.79 -65.68
C ASN A 9 53.37 -88.68 -65.12
N ASN A 10 54.66 -88.97 -64.93
CA ASN A 10 55.67 -88.08 -64.35
C ASN A 10 55.23 -87.42 -63.02
N PHE A 11 54.53 -88.16 -62.17
CA PHE A 11 54.02 -87.68 -60.89
C PHE A 11 54.85 -88.24 -59.71
N LYS A 12 55.66 -87.38 -59.09
CA LYS A 12 56.63 -87.73 -58.03
C LYS A 12 57.47 -88.97 -58.39
N SER A 13 57.30 -90.08 -57.67
CA SER A 13 58.03 -91.33 -57.89
C SER A 13 57.55 -92.12 -59.11
N TYR A 14 56.36 -91.83 -59.65
CA TYR A 14 55.75 -92.57 -60.74
C TYR A 14 56.14 -91.97 -62.11
N GLY A 15 56.70 -92.81 -62.99
CA GLY A 15 57.00 -92.46 -64.38
C GLY A 15 55.78 -92.56 -65.27
N HIS A 16 55.28 -93.77 -65.47
CA HIS A 16 53.97 -94.02 -66.05
C HIS A 16 53.37 -95.24 -65.37
N GLU A 17 52.24 -95.08 -64.70
CA GLU A 17 51.59 -96.15 -63.94
C GLU A 17 50.07 -96.11 -64.11
N VAL A 18 49.45 -97.28 -64.25
CA VAL A 18 47.99 -97.42 -64.40
C VAL A 18 47.48 -98.34 -63.29
N ILE A 19 46.81 -97.75 -62.32
CA ILE A 19 46.23 -98.44 -61.18
C ILE A 19 44.73 -98.62 -61.44
N LYS A 20 44.26 -99.86 -61.43
CA LYS A 20 42.83 -100.18 -61.51
C LYS A 20 42.32 -100.51 -60.11
N PHE A 21 41.21 -99.90 -59.73
CA PHE A 21 40.53 -100.16 -58.47
C PHE A 21 39.37 -101.12 -58.75
N GLY A 22 39.30 -102.20 -57.98
CA GLY A 22 38.16 -103.12 -57.99
C GLY A 22 37.14 -102.73 -56.92
N ASP A 23 36.00 -103.41 -56.94
CA ASP A 23 35.01 -103.30 -55.88
C ASP A 23 35.52 -103.88 -54.56
N GLY A 24 35.11 -103.31 -53.44
CA GLY A 24 35.48 -103.77 -52.10
C GLY A 24 36.77 -103.14 -51.56
N ILE A 25 37.56 -103.93 -50.82
CA ILE A 25 38.75 -103.43 -50.11
C ILE A 25 39.98 -103.60 -51.00
N THR A 26 40.58 -102.48 -51.40
CA THR A 26 41.88 -102.47 -52.09
C THR A 26 42.99 -102.22 -51.08
N VAL A 27 43.96 -103.14 -50.99
CA VAL A 27 45.14 -103.00 -50.13
C VAL A 27 46.36 -102.68 -50.98
N ILE A 28 47.01 -101.54 -50.72
CA ILE A 28 48.23 -101.11 -51.40
C ILE A 28 49.43 -101.44 -50.50
N VAL A 29 50.23 -102.43 -50.91
CA VAL A 29 51.41 -102.91 -50.16
C VAL A 29 52.69 -102.54 -50.89
N GLY A 30 53.74 -102.25 -50.13
CA GLY A 30 55.05 -101.84 -50.64
C GLY A 30 55.92 -101.35 -49.50
N GLU A 31 57.21 -101.17 -49.75
CA GLU A 31 58.14 -100.64 -48.75
C GLU A 31 57.85 -99.16 -48.42
N ASN A 32 58.42 -98.66 -47.32
CA ASN A 32 58.36 -97.23 -47.03
C ASN A 32 59.15 -96.47 -48.11
N GLY A 33 58.54 -95.42 -48.67
CA GLY A 33 59.12 -94.70 -49.80
C GLY A 33 58.78 -95.26 -51.18
N ALA A 34 58.06 -96.39 -51.28
CA ALA A 34 57.65 -96.98 -52.57
C ALA A 34 56.55 -96.18 -53.33
N GLY A 35 56.11 -95.02 -52.81
CA GLY A 35 55.08 -94.18 -53.46
C GLY A 35 53.64 -94.47 -53.02
N LYS A 36 53.39 -95.31 -52.01
CA LYS A 36 52.02 -95.61 -51.53
C LYS A 36 51.20 -94.36 -51.20
N SER A 37 51.76 -93.44 -50.41
CA SER A 37 51.10 -92.16 -50.06
C SER A 37 50.95 -91.24 -51.27
N THR A 38 51.82 -91.35 -52.27
CA THR A 38 51.75 -90.59 -53.52
C THR A 38 50.52 -90.97 -54.35
N ILE A 39 50.05 -92.22 -54.31
CA ILE A 39 48.80 -92.63 -54.95
C ILE A 39 47.61 -91.86 -54.37
N LEU A 40 47.51 -91.80 -53.03
CA LEU A 40 46.43 -91.09 -52.35
C LEU A 40 46.51 -89.58 -52.57
N GLU A 41 47.72 -89.02 -52.57
CA GLU A 41 47.95 -87.61 -52.90
C GLU A 41 47.58 -87.28 -54.35
N ALA A 42 47.82 -88.19 -55.29
CA ALA A 42 47.42 -88.01 -56.68
C ALA A 42 45.89 -87.98 -56.84
N ILE A 43 45.15 -88.81 -56.09
CA ILE A 43 43.69 -88.79 -56.07
C ILE A 43 43.18 -87.45 -55.52
N SER A 44 43.75 -86.98 -54.40
CA SER A 44 43.41 -85.67 -53.81
C SER A 44 43.71 -84.52 -54.77
N PHE A 45 44.86 -84.57 -55.45
CA PHE A 45 45.24 -83.59 -56.47
C PHE A 45 44.28 -83.61 -57.67
N ALA A 46 43.90 -84.79 -58.16
CA ALA A 46 42.95 -84.91 -59.26
C ALA A 46 41.59 -84.31 -58.90
N LEU A 47 41.06 -84.56 -57.71
CA LEU A 47 39.75 -84.05 -57.30
C LEU A 47 39.80 -82.55 -56.98
N PHE A 48 40.67 -82.13 -56.07
CA PHE A 48 40.61 -80.80 -55.45
C PHE A 48 41.84 -79.92 -55.67
N LYS A 49 42.82 -80.38 -56.48
CA LYS A 49 44.13 -79.70 -56.65
C LYS A 49 44.94 -79.62 -55.35
N GLN A 50 44.52 -80.32 -54.30
CA GLN A 50 45.21 -80.34 -53.02
C GLN A 50 46.39 -81.31 -53.05
N HIS A 51 47.51 -80.87 -52.49
CA HIS A 51 48.75 -81.63 -52.45
C HIS A 51 49.60 -81.15 -51.27
N THR A 52 50.59 -81.96 -50.87
CA THR A 52 51.46 -81.67 -49.72
C THR A 52 52.71 -80.88 -50.12
N ALA A 53 53.03 -80.82 -51.42
CA ALA A 53 54.17 -80.05 -51.91
C ALA A 53 53.93 -78.52 -51.85
N LYS A 54 55.00 -77.72 -51.84
CA LYS A 54 54.90 -76.26 -51.74
C LYS A 54 54.39 -75.64 -53.04
N LYS A 55 54.74 -76.22 -54.18
CA LYS A 55 54.30 -75.82 -55.51
C LYS A 55 53.88 -77.05 -56.32
N ILE A 56 53.03 -76.82 -57.32
CA ILE A 56 52.60 -77.87 -58.26
C ILE A 56 53.79 -78.38 -59.09
N ASP A 57 54.77 -77.52 -59.38
CA ASP A 57 56.00 -77.93 -60.10
C ASP A 57 56.80 -78.99 -59.32
N ASP A 58 56.71 -78.98 -57.98
CA ASP A 58 57.38 -79.96 -57.11
C ASP A 58 56.69 -81.34 -57.16
N LEU A 59 55.54 -81.47 -57.83
CA LEU A 59 54.86 -82.74 -58.08
C LEU A 59 55.41 -83.44 -59.33
N VAL A 60 56.11 -82.72 -60.21
CA VAL A 60 56.70 -83.29 -61.42
C VAL A 60 57.89 -84.15 -61.04
N ARG A 61 57.98 -85.36 -61.62
CA ARG A 61 59.09 -86.29 -61.38
C ARG A 61 60.43 -85.65 -61.75
N ASN A 62 61.38 -85.65 -60.82
CA ASN A 62 62.74 -85.14 -61.04
C ASN A 62 63.42 -85.85 -62.23
N GLY A 63 64.02 -85.07 -63.14
CA GLY A 63 64.72 -85.58 -64.32
C GLY A 63 63.83 -85.92 -65.51
N SER A 64 62.55 -85.56 -65.48
CA SER A 64 61.64 -85.67 -66.63
C SER A 64 61.51 -84.32 -67.38
N ASP A 65 61.68 -84.35 -68.70
CA ASP A 65 61.46 -83.20 -69.60
C ASP A 65 60.03 -83.18 -70.19
N GLU A 66 59.22 -84.17 -69.86
CA GLU A 66 57.89 -84.40 -70.40
C GLU A 66 56.77 -83.83 -69.51
N ASN A 67 55.57 -83.68 -70.07
CA ASN A 67 54.41 -83.21 -69.31
C ASN A 67 54.04 -84.21 -68.20
N MET A 68 53.58 -83.69 -67.07
CA MET A 68 53.01 -84.47 -65.97
C MET A 68 51.50 -84.48 -66.10
N TYR A 69 50.86 -85.64 -65.95
CA TYR A 69 49.40 -85.69 -65.86
C TYR A 69 48.91 -86.72 -64.85
N VAL A 70 47.72 -86.45 -64.31
CA VAL A 70 46.95 -87.36 -63.47
C VAL A 70 45.57 -87.50 -64.08
N ASP A 71 45.21 -88.74 -64.39
CA ASP A 71 43.87 -89.15 -64.80
C ASP A 71 43.20 -89.93 -63.68
N LEU A 72 42.04 -89.46 -63.22
CA LEU A 72 41.22 -90.18 -62.25
C LEU A 72 39.85 -90.49 -62.87
N GLU A 73 39.57 -91.77 -63.05
CA GLU A 73 38.27 -92.28 -63.45
C GLU A 73 37.51 -92.76 -62.21
N PHE A 74 36.24 -92.34 -62.10
CA PHE A 74 35.39 -92.67 -60.95
C PHE A 74 33.91 -92.71 -61.35
N VAL A 75 33.12 -93.37 -60.51
CA VAL A 75 31.66 -93.45 -60.61
C VAL A 75 31.03 -92.64 -59.48
N SER A 76 30.11 -91.75 -59.84
CA SER A 76 29.24 -91.04 -58.88
C SER A 76 27.80 -91.08 -59.38
N ASN A 77 26.85 -91.39 -58.50
CA ASN A 77 25.42 -91.42 -58.82
C ASN A 77 25.09 -92.22 -60.10
N GLY A 78 25.77 -93.36 -60.30
CA GLY A 78 25.59 -94.25 -61.46
C GLY A 78 26.19 -93.75 -62.78
N LYS A 79 26.93 -92.64 -62.78
CA LYS A 79 27.57 -92.06 -63.97
C LYS A 79 29.09 -92.14 -63.85
N GLU A 80 29.76 -92.45 -64.97
CA GLU A 80 31.21 -92.53 -65.06
C GLU A 80 31.82 -91.18 -65.49
N TYR A 81 32.83 -90.75 -64.75
CA TYR A 81 33.56 -89.50 -64.94
C TYR A 81 35.05 -89.76 -65.03
N LYS A 82 35.76 -88.89 -65.75
CA LYS A 82 37.22 -88.86 -65.81
C LYS A 82 37.69 -87.43 -65.60
N ILE A 83 38.54 -87.21 -64.61
CA ILE A 83 39.24 -85.95 -64.43
C ILE A 83 40.65 -86.09 -65.00
N HIS A 84 41.02 -85.18 -65.89
CA HIS A 84 42.36 -85.05 -66.43
C HIS A 84 42.97 -83.74 -65.94
N ARG A 85 44.09 -83.83 -65.22
CA ARG A 85 44.92 -82.67 -64.86
C ARG A 85 46.31 -82.83 -65.43
N GLU A 86 46.69 -81.91 -66.31
CA GLU A 86 47.99 -81.92 -66.99
C GLU A 86 48.78 -80.66 -66.67
N LYS A 87 50.00 -80.83 -66.17
CA LYS A 87 50.99 -79.76 -66.02
C LYS A 87 51.93 -79.78 -67.22
N THR A 88 51.88 -78.70 -67.99
CA THR A 88 52.77 -78.42 -69.12
C THR A 88 53.70 -77.25 -68.80
N LYS A 89 54.66 -76.97 -69.70
CA LYS A 89 55.48 -75.74 -69.64
C LYS A 89 54.62 -74.46 -69.67
N SER A 90 53.46 -74.51 -70.34
CA SER A 90 52.53 -73.38 -70.46
C SER A 90 51.61 -73.19 -69.25
N GLY A 91 51.59 -74.12 -68.29
CA GLY A 91 50.71 -74.06 -67.11
C GLY A 91 49.94 -75.35 -66.86
N LEU A 92 49.08 -75.32 -65.85
CA LEU A 92 48.18 -76.42 -65.51
C LEU A 92 46.89 -76.32 -66.34
N LYS A 93 46.48 -77.43 -66.94
CA LYS A 93 45.19 -77.61 -67.60
C LYS A 93 44.37 -78.64 -66.83
N SER A 94 43.12 -78.31 -66.54
CA SER A 94 42.16 -79.24 -65.92
C SER A 94 40.99 -79.46 -66.86
N THR A 95 40.56 -80.70 -67.04
CA THR A 95 39.40 -81.06 -67.85
C THR A 95 38.62 -82.15 -67.15
N LEU A 96 37.31 -81.99 -67.07
CA LEU A 96 36.40 -83.04 -66.62
C LEU A 96 35.72 -83.63 -67.85
N LEU A 97 35.74 -84.96 -67.95
CA LEU A 97 35.06 -85.72 -68.99
C LEU A 97 33.98 -86.61 -68.38
N LYS A 98 32.92 -86.84 -69.13
CA LYS A 98 31.80 -87.71 -68.74
C LYS A 98 31.63 -88.80 -69.78
N LYS A 99 31.44 -90.03 -69.32
CA LYS A 99 31.19 -91.16 -70.23
C LYS A 99 29.75 -91.11 -70.72
N THR A 100 29.56 -91.22 -72.03
CA THR A 100 28.24 -91.29 -72.64
C THR A 100 27.75 -92.74 -72.73
N THR A 101 26.48 -92.96 -72.40
CA THR A 101 25.81 -94.27 -72.51
C THR A 101 25.74 -94.77 -73.95
N SER A 102 25.71 -93.87 -74.93
CA SER A 102 25.49 -94.24 -76.34
C SER A 102 26.71 -94.79 -77.07
N LYS A 103 27.94 -94.48 -76.64
CA LYS A 103 29.18 -94.88 -77.33
C LYS A 103 30.29 -95.41 -76.41
N GLY A 104 30.08 -95.38 -75.09
CA GLY A 104 31.10 -95.79 -74.11
C GLY A 104 32.35 -94.89 -74.08
N GLN A 105 32.31 -93.74 -74.77
CA GLN A 105 33.42 -92.79 -74.86
C GLN A 105 33.28 -91.65 -73.84
N PHE A 106 34.40 -91.21 -73.30
CA PHE A 106 34.51 -90.00 -72.47
C PHE A 106 34.50 -88.76 -73.37
N ILE A 107 33.58 -87.84 -73.11
CA ILE A 107 33.46 -86.57 -73.82
C ILE A 107 33.73 -85.43 -72.81
N PRO A 108 34.49 -84.38 -73.20
CA PRO A 108 34.70 -83.22 -72.33
C PRO A 108 33.37 -82.60 -71.88
N SER A 109 33.23 -82.42 -70.57
CA SER A 109 32.09 -81.79 -69.91
C SER A 109 32.37 -80.32 -69.60
N CYS A 110 33.52 -80.03 -68.99
CA CYS A 110 34.01 -78.67 -68.74
C CYS A 110 35.54 -78.65 -68.69
N ALA A 111 36.12 -77.46 -68.85
CA ALA A 111 37.58 -77.25 -68.84
C ALA A 111 37.93 -75.97 -68.09
N GLY A 112 39.09 -75.95 -67.43
CA GLY A 112 39.53 -74.82 -66.62
C GLY A 112 39.33 -75.07 -65.12
N ASP A 113 40.29 -74.62 -64.32
CA ASP A 113 40.41 -75.03 -62.91
C ASP A 113 39.17 -74.69 -62.06
N LYS A 114 38.61 -73.49 -62.23
CA LYS A 114 37.43 -73.05 -61.44
C LYS A 114 36.17 -73.81 -61.81
N GLU A 115 35.92 -73.97 -63.11
CA GLU A 115 34.74 -74.65 -63.63
C GLU A 115 34.77 -76.14 -63.29
N VAL A 116 35.93 -76.78 -63.46
CA VAL A 116 36.14 -78.17 -63.06
C VAL A 116 35.97 -78.33 -61.55
N ALA A 117 36.47 -77.41 -60.71
CA ALA A 117 36.28 -77.48 -59.27
C ALA A 117 34.81 -77.37 -58.85
N ASN A 118 34.07 -76.41 -59.42
CA ASN A 118 32.64 -76.23 -59.14
C ASN A 118 31.82 -77.46 -59.58
N GLU A 119 32.11 -78.00 -60.76
CA GLU A 119 31.41 -79.17 -61.28
C GLU A 119 31.72 -80.43 -60.46
N ILE A 120 32.97 -80.62 -60.02
CA ILE A 120 33.33 -81.71 -59.10
C ILE A 120 32.58 -81.58 -57.78
N GLN A 121 32.51 -80.38 -57.22
CA GLN A 121 31.76 -80.12 -55.99
C GLN A 121 30.27 -80.47 -56.16
N SER A 122 29.67 -80.14 -57.30
CA SER A 122 28.28 -80.48 -57.60
C SER A 122 28.04 -81.97 -57.91
N ILE A 123 29.03 -82.70 -58.44
CA ILE A 123 28.90 -84.14 -58.75
C ILE A 123 29.06 -84.99 -57.49
N LEU A 124 29.91 -84.55 -56.57
CA LEU A 124 30.24 -85.28 -55.36
C LEU A 124 29.38 -84.88 -54.16
N ASP A 125 28.71 -83.72 -54.21
CA ASP A 125 28.01 -83.09 -53.08
C ASP A 125 28.89 -82.97 -51.83
N ILE A 126 30.21 -82.88 -52.04
CA ILE A 126 31.24 -82.91 -51.01
C ILE A 126 32.23 -81.78 -51.33
N ASP A 127 32.48 -80.92 -50.36
CA ASP A 127 33.52 -79.92 -50.47
C ASP A 127 34.91 -80.51 -50.17
N SER A 128 35.94 -79.76 -50.52
CA SER A 128 37.33 -80.21 -50.38
C SER A 128 37.70 -80.53 -48.94
N ASP A 129 37.11 -79.82 -47.98
CA ASP A 129 37.39 -80.01 -46.55
C ASP A 129 36.71 -81.28 -46.04
N LEU A 130 35.47 -81.56 -46.44
CA LEU A 130 34.75 -82.78 -46.10
C LEU A 130 35.42 -84.01 -46.71
N PHE A 131 35.93 -83.94 -47.95
CA PHE A 131 36.69 -85.05 -48.52
C PHE A 131 37.96 -85.36 -47.72
N LEU A 132 38.74 -84.33 -47.36
CA LEU A 132 39.96 -84.49 -46.58
C LEU A 132 39.75 -84.94 -45.15
N ASN A 133 38.58 -84.69 -44.57
CA ASN A 133 38.31 -85.03 -43.18
C ASN A 133 37.50 -86.34 -43.04
N ALA A 134 36.61 -86.65 -43.99
CA ALA A 134 35.66 -87.77 -43.87
C ALA A 134 35.95 -88.96 -44.79
N ILE A 135 36.54 -88.75 -45.97
CA ILE A 135 36.81 -89.83 -46.95
C ILE A 135 38.28 -90.22 -46.94
N TYR A 136 39.17 -89.24 -46.86
CA TYR A 136 40.60 -89.45 -46.76
C TYR A 136 41.05 -89.29 -45.31
N ILE A 137 41.67 -90.31 -44.74
CA ILE A 137 42.27 -90.24 -43.41
C ILE A 137 43.78 -90.31 -43.59
N ARG A 138 44.50 -89.24 -43.23
CA ARG A 138 45.96 -89.22 -43.34
C ARG A 138 46.58 -90.10 -42.27
N GLN A 139 47.79 -90.56 -42.57
CA GLN A 139 48.59 -91.29 -41.59
C GLN A 139 48.80 -90.42 -40.34
N GLY A 140 48.41 -90.95 -39.17
CA GLY A 140 48.54 -90.26 -37.88
C GLY A 140 47.28 -89.53 -37.39
N GLU A 141 46.31 -89.22 -38.26
CA GLU A 141 45.11 -88.46 -37.86
C GLU A 141 44.20 -89.22 -36.89
N ILE A 142 44.11 -90.54 -37.00
CA ILE A 142 43.34 -91.37 -36.06
C ILE A 142 43.97 -91.32 -34.66
N ALA A 143 45.30 -91.35 -34.57
CA ALA A 143 46.00 -91.23 -33.29
C ALA A 143 45.78 -89.82 -32.69
N GLU A 144 45.87 -88.79 -33.52
CA GLU A 144 45.60 -87.40 -33.13
C GLU A 144 44.15 -87.21 -32.62
N LEU A 145 43.18 -87.95 -33.19
CA LEU A 145 41.80 -87.93 -32.73
C LEU A 145 41.65 -88.54 -31.33
N VAL A 146 42.39 -89.59 -31.00
CA VAL A 146 42.32 -90.26 -29.69
C VAL A 146 42.85 -89.32 -28.59
N ASP A 147 43.94 -88.61 -28.86
CA ASP A 147 44.65 -87.75 -27.89
C ASP A 147 44.01 -86.37 -27.67
N LYS A 148 43.06 -85.94 -28.53
CA LYS A 148 42.37 -84.65 -28.40
C LYS A 148 41.43 -84.56 -27.19
N THR A 149 41.32 -83.36 -26.63
CA THR A 149 40.36 -83.04 -25.57
C THR A 149 38.91 -83.08 -26.08
N SER A 150 37.93 -83.17 -25.18
CA SER A 150 36.51 -83.21 -25.53
C SER A 150 36.04 -81.99 -26.34
N SER A 151 36.63 -80.81 -26.10
CA SER A 151 36.32 -79.58 -26.85
C SER A 151 36.86 -79.65 -28.28
N GLU A 152 38.10 -80.10 -28.46
CA GLU A 152 38.74 -80.25 -29.78
C GLU A 152 38.08 -81.36 -30.59
N LYS A 153 37.70 -82.47 -29.94
CA LYS A 153 36.87 -83.53 -30.56
C LYS A 153 35.53 -82.97 -31.04
N LYS A 154 34.86 -82.16 -30.22
CA LYS A 154 33.59 -81.51 -30.60
C LYS A 154 33.77 -80.57 -31.79
N GLN A 155 34.85 -79.80 -31.85
CA GLN A 155 35.17 -78.94 -33.00
C GLN A 155 35.47 -79.76 -34.26
N LEU A 156 36.25 -80.83 -34.15
CA LEU A 156 36.61 -81.68 -35.29
C LEU A 156 35.38 -82.43 -35.84
N ILE A 157 34.53 -82.96 -34.95
CA ILE A 157 33.24 -83.55 -35.34
C ILE A 157 32.31 -82.46 -35.91
N GLY A 158 32.31 -81.25 -35.33
CA GLY A 158 31.56 -80.11 -35.86
C GLY A 158 31.97 -79.76 -37.30
N LYS A 159 33.27 -79.79 -37.59
CA LYS A 159 33.85 -79.64 -38.93
C LYS A 159 33.41 -80.75 -39.87
N LEU A 160 33.51 -82.01 -39.44
CA LEU A 160 33.05 -83.17 -40.21
C LEU A 160 31.56 -83.10 -40.57
N LEU A 161 30.74 -82.52 -39.69
CA LEU A 161 29.30 -82.35 -39.88
C LEU A 161 28.92 -81.01 -40.51
N GLY A 162 29.89 -80.16 -40.88
CA GLY A 162 29.64 -78.85 -41.49
C GLY A 162 29.00 -77.79 -40.56
N LEU A 163 28.98 -78.02 -39.24
CA LEU A 163 28.36 -77.15 -38.24
C LEU A 163 29.09 -75.82 -38.06
N ASP A 164 30.34 -75.72 -38.50
CA ASP A 164 31.13 -74.48 -38.49
C ASP A 164 30.43 -73.33 -39.24
N SER A 165 29.68 -73.65 -40.31
CA SER A 165 28.91 -72.67 -41.07
C SER A 165 27.76 -72.07 -40.24
N LEU A 166 27.08 -72.91 -39.45
CA LEU A 166 25.99 -72.50 -38.55
C LEU A 166 26.53 -71.71 -37.36
N GLU A 167 27.67 -72.10 -36.79
CA GLU A 167 28.29 -71.37 -35.69
C GLU A 167 28.74 -69.97 -36.14
N LYS A 168 29.29 -69.84 -37.35
CA LYS A 168 29.62 -68.53 -37.95
C LYS A 168 28.37 -67.69 -38.18
N ALA A 169 27.29 -68.28 -38.70
CA ALA A 169 26.02 -67.59 -38.90
C ALA A 169 25.46 -67.06 -37.56
N TRP A 170 25.49 -67.88 -36.51
CA TRP A 170 25.07 -67.48 -35.16
C TRP A 170 25.91 -66.31 -34.61
N LYS A 171 27.24 -66.41 -34.71
CA LYS A 171 28.15 -65.33 -34.27
C LYS A 171 27.92 -64.02 -35.02
N ASN A 172 27.56 -64.08 -36.30
CA ASN A 172 27.25 -62.90 -37.09
C ASN A 172 25.87 -62.30 -36.75
N LEU A 173 24.90 -63.12 -36.35
CA LEU A 173 23.57 -62.66 -35.94
C LEU A 173 23.54 -62.05 -34.54
N GLN A 174 24.40 -62.53 -33.64
CA GLN A 174 24.39 -62.10 -32.24
C GLN A 174 24.53 -60.57 -32.06
N PRO A 175 25.47 -59.85 -32.72
CA PRO A 175 25.54 -58.39 -32.63
C PRO A 175 24.30 -57.68 -33.18
N ILE A 176 23.66 -58.25 -34.21
CA ILE A 176 22.46 -57.70 -34.83
C ILE A 176 21.30 -57.77 -33.84
N ILE A 177 21.10 -58.93 -33.20
CA ILE A 177 20.08 -59.14 -32.17
C ILE A 177 20.28 -58.13 -31.02
N SER A 178 21.49 -58.03 -30.48
CA SER A 178 21.78 -57.10 -29.39
C SER A 178 21.52 -55.63 -29.76
N ASN A 179 21.78 -55.24 -31.01
CA ASN A 179 21.47 -53.89 -31.48
C ASN A 179 19.95 -53.63 -31.52
N TYR A 180 19.17 -54.59 -32.05
CA TYR A 180 17.71 -54.48 -32.08
C TYR A 180 17.10 -54.41 -30.67
N GLU A 181 17.57 -55.24 -29.74
CA GLU A 181 17.13 -55.21 -28.35
C GLU A 181 17.42 -53.85 -27.68
N LYS A 182 18.60 -53.28 -27.94
CA LYS A 182 18.96 -51.94 -27.45
C LYS A 182 18.03 -50.86 -28.03
N THR A 183 17.82 -50.85 -29.34
CA THR A 183 16.92 -49.88 -29.99
C THR A 183 15.49 -50.01 -29.48
N GLN A 184 15.00 -51.24 -29.27
CA GLN A 184 13.67 -51.48 -28.71
C GLN A 184 13.53 -50.90 -27.30
N SER A 185 14.55 -51.07 -26.46
CA SER A 185 14.57 -50.51 -25.10
C SER A 185 14.54 -48.97 -25.12
N GLU A 186 15.36 -48.34 -25.97
CA GLU A 186 15.38 -46.89 -26.14
C GLU A 186 14.04 -46.32 -26.63
N LEU A 187 13.40 -46.99 -27.60
CA LEU A 187 12.09 -46.59 -28.12
C LEU A 187 10.99 -46.74 -27.07
N LYS A 188 11.00 -47.82 -26.28
CA LYS A 188 10.06 -47.98 -25.15
C LYS A 188 10.22 -46.89 -24.10
N GLY A 189 11.46 -46.54 -23.75
CA GLY A 189 11.72 -45.44 -22.81
C GLY A 189 11.19 -44.10 -23.30
N LYS A 190 11.40 -43.78 -24.59
CA LYS A 190 10.85 -42.57 -25.22
C LYS A 190 9.32 -42.57 -25.24
N LEU A 191 8.69 -43.71 -25.55
CA LEU A 191 7.23 -43.82 -25.58
C LEU A 191 6.63 -43.56 -24.19
N PHE A 192 7.19 -44.18 -23.15
CA PHE A 192 6.75 -43.97 -21.76
C PHE A 192 6.87 -42.52 -21.33
N SER A 193 8.01 -41.86 -21.63
CA SER A 193 8.19 -40.43 -21.33
C SER A 193 7.21 -39.52 -22.09
N SER A 194 6.79 -39.92 -23.30
CA SER A 194 5.83 -39.17 -24.10
C SER A 194 4.40 -39.32 -23.58
N GLU A 195 4.06 -40.48 -23.00
CA GLU A 195 2.77 -40.71 -22.35
C GLU A 195 2.66 -39.89 -21.07
N GLU A 196 3.70 -39.91 -20.21
CA GLU A 196 3.77 -39.06 -19.01
C GLU A 196 3.66 -37.56 -19.34
N LEU A 197 4.38 -37.09 -20.38
CA LEU A 197 4.30 -35.69 -20.82
C LEU A 197 2.90 -35.31 -21.30
N LYS A 198 2.19 -36.26 -21.94
CA LYS A 198 0.85 -36.02 -22.46
C LYS A 198 -0.17 -35.96 -21.32
N GLU A 199 -0.08 -36.86 -20.35
CA GLU A 199 -0.90 -36.81 -19.14
C GLU A 199 -0.67 -35.51 -18.35
N GLU A 200 0.59 -35.10 -18.18
CA GLU A 200 0.92 -33.84 -17.51
C GLU A 200 0.40 -32.62 -18.28
N TYR A 201 0.48 -32.64 -19.61
CA TYR A 201 -0.07 -31.59 -20.47
C TYR A 201 -1.60 -31.49 -20.34
N ASP A 202 -2.31 -32.62 -20.40
CA ASP A 202 -3.77 -32.65 -20.29
C ASP A 202 -4.23 -32.17 -18.91
N HIS A 203 -3.53 -32.56 -17.84
CA HIS A 203 -3.77 -32.07 -16.49
C HIS A 203 -3.54 -30.54 -16.38
N LYS A 204 -2.41 -30.02 -16.88
CA LYS A 204 -2.11 -28.58 -16.89
C LYS A 204 -3.12 -27.79 -17.71
N LYS A 205 -3.59 -28.33 -18.83
CA LYS A 205 -4.62 -27.72 -19.68
C LYS A 205 -5.97 -27.65 -18.97
N ALA A 206 -6.37 -28.71 -18.28
CA ALA A 206 -7.59 -28.72 -17.47
C ALA A 206 -7.50 -27.70 -16.31
N LEU A 207 -6.36 -27.66 -15.61
CA LEU A 207 -6.11 -26.70 -14.54
C LEU A 207 -6.19 -25.26 -15.05
N LEU A 208 -5.58 -24.96 -16.20
CA LEU A 208 -5.64 -23.65 -16.84
C LEU A 208 -7.08 -23.25 -17.18
N GLY A 209 -7.90 -24.20 -17.66
CA GLY A 209 -9.33 -23.97 -17.91
C GLY A 209 -10.06 -23.55 -16.63
N SER A 210 -9.89 -24.29 -15.54
CA SER A 210 -10.52 -23.97 -14.25
C SER A 210 -10.07 -22.64 -13.65
N LEU A 211 -8.79 -22.26 -13.84
CA LEU A 211 -8.27 -20.98 -13.38
C LEU A 211 -8.82 -19.80 -14.18
N LYS A 212 -9.05 -19.98 -15.48
CA LYS A 212 -9.71 -18.94 -16.31
C LYS A 212 -11.16 -18.72 -15.88
N GLU A 213 -11.91 -19.79 -15.61
CA GLU A 213 -13.28 -19.67 -15.10
C GLU A 213 -13.32 -18.95 -13.75
N LYS A 214 -12.44 -19.33 -12.80
CA LYS A 214 -12.29 -18.62 -11.53
C LYS A 214 -11.88 -17.16 -11.70
N GLY A 215 -11.02 -16.87 -12.67
CA GLY A 215 -10.61 -15.50 -13.00
C GLY A 215 -11.78 -14.64 -13.47
N LEU A 216 -12.62 -15.17 -14.37
CA LEU A 216 -13.83 -14.48 -14.85
C LEU A 216 -14.85 -14.26 -13.71
N ASP A 217 -15.03 -15.25 -12.83
CA ASP A 217 -15.91 -15.11 -11.67
C ASP A 217 -15.40 -14.05 -10.68
N LEU A 218 -14.09 -14.04 -10.40
CA LEU A 218 -13.47 -13.02 -9.55
C LEU A 218 -13.56 -11.62 -10.16
N GLU A 219 -13.38 -11.48 -11.48
CA GLU A 219 -13.58 -10.19 -12.16
C GLU A 219 -15.02 -9.68 -11.99
N LYS A 220 -16.01 -10.58 -12.10
CA LYS A 220 -17.41 -10.23 -11.87
C LYS A 220 -17.64 -9.80 -10.41
N GLN A 221 -17.14 -10.56 -9.44
CA GLN A 221 -17.24 -10.21 -8.02
C GLN A 221 -16.57 -8.85 -7.70
N ILE A 222 -15.42 -8.56 -8.31
CA ILE A 222 -14.74 -7.27 -8.15
C ILE A 222 -15.62 -6.13 -8.65
N GLU A 223 -16.29 -6.30 -9.78
CA GLU A 223 -17.16 -5.26 -10.34
C GLU A 223 -18.40 -5.03 -9.46
N GLU A 224 -19.04 -6.10 -8.98
CA GLU A 224 -20.14 -6.02 -8.00
C GLU A 224 -19.72 -5.28 -6.72
N VAL A 225 -18.53 -5.56 -6.19
CA VAL A 225 -18.00 -4.88 -5.00
C VAL A 225 -17.69 -3.41 -5.27
N LYS A 226 -17.21 -3.05 -6.47
CA LYS A 226 -17.01 -1.64 -6.84
C LYS A 226 -18.31 -0.87 -6.89
N GLU A 227 -19.36 -1.46 -7.46
CA GLU A 227 -20.69 -0.84 -7.51
C GLU A 227 -21.24 -0.63 -6.09
N MET A 228 -21.20 -1.65 -5.23
CA MET A 228 -21.62 -1.55 -3.83
C MET A 228 -20.82 -0.48 -3.06
N LYS A 229 -19.52 -0.37 -3.32
CA LYS A 229 -18.67 0.67 -2.70
C LYS A 229 -19.10 2.07 -3.15
N ALA A 230 -19.40 2.26 -4.45
CA ALA A 230 -19.85 3.54 -4.98
C ALA A 230 -21.20 3.94 -4.38
N GLU A 231 -22.13 2.99 -4.25
CA GLU A 231 -23.43 3.19 -3.61
C GLU A 231 -23.27 3.60 -2.14
N LYS A 232 -22.47 2.86 -1.36
CA LYS A 232 -22.20 3.19 0.05
C LYS A 232 -21.48 4.53 0.22
N GLN A 233 -20.62 4.91 -0.72
CA GLN A 233 -19.97 6.22 -0.71
C GLN A 233 -20.97 7.35 -0.93
N ASN A 234 -21.93 7.18 -1.84
CA ASN A 234 -23.02 8.14 -2.06
C ASN A 234 -23.93 8.24 -0.83
N GLU A 235 -24.32 7.12 -0.23
CA GLU A 235 -25.11 7.11 1.00
C GLU A 235 -24.39 7.85 2.14
N LYS A 236 -23.08 7.60 2.32
CA LYS A 236 -22.27 8.30 3.31
C LYS A 236 -22.29 9.82 3.10
N THR A 237 -22.10 10.27 1.86
CA THR A 237 -22.14 11.71 1.54
C THR A 237 -23.52 12.32 1.79
N ASN A 238 -24.61 11.58 1.54
CA ASN A 238 -25.95 12.03 1.89
C ASN A 238 -26.14 12.12 3.42
N MET A 239 -25.71 11.13 4.18
CA MET A 239 -25.74 11.17 5.65
C MET A 239 -24.91 12.32 6.23
N GLU A 240 -23.74 12.62 5.65
CA GLU A 240 -22.92 13.76 6.06
C GLU A 240 -23.66 15.09 5.86
N ARG A 241 -24.36 15.26 4.72
CA ARG A 241 -25.22 16.43 4.49
C ARG A 241 -26.38 16.52 5.48
N GLU A 242 -27.07 15.41 5.73
CA GLU A 242 -28.15 15.36 6.70
C GLU A 242 -27.66 15.72 8.11
N LYS A 243 -26.46 15.26 8.47
CA LYS A 243 -25.82 15.61 9.74
C LYS A 243 -25.51 17.11 9.82
N GLU A 244 -24.94 17.71 8.78
CA GLU A 244 -24.70 19.16 8.76
C GLU A 244 -26.00 19.97 8.91
N ILE A 245 -27.07 19.54 8.24
CA ILE A 245 -28.39 20.15 8.38
C ILE A 245 -28.88 20.01 9.83
N PHE A 246 -28.76 18.82 10.42
CA PHE A 246 -29.13 18.58 11.81
C PHE A 246 -28.35 19.44 12.80
N ASP A 247 -27.02 19.53 12.64
CA ASP A 247 -26.15 20.34 13.49
C ASP A 247 -26.52 21.83 13.39
N ASN A 248 -26.83 22.33 12.19
CA ASN A 248 -27.33 23.69 11.99
C ASN A 248 -28.67 23.93 12.68
N PHE A 249 -29.63 23.00 12.56
CA PHE A 249 -30.90 23.10 13.27
C PHE A 249 -30.72 23.07 14.78
N ASN A 250 -29.82 22.23 15.29
CA ASN A 250 -29.56 22.12 16.72
C ASN A 250 -28.91 23.39 17.27
N ASN A 251 -27.98 24.00 16.54
CA ASN A 251 -27.39 25.30 16.88
C ASN A 251 -28.43 26.42 16.88
N ASN A 252 -29.32 26.44 15.89
CA ASN A 252 -30.43 27.39 15.84
C ASN A 252 -31.40 27.21 17.01
N LEU A 253 -31.69 25.95 17.36
CA LEU A 253 -32.53 25.62 18.51
C LEU A 253 -31.90 26.10 19.83
N ASP A 254 -30.60 25.92 20.01
CA ASP A 254 -29.87 26.42 21.18
C ASP A 254 -29.89 27.95 21.26
N ALA A 255 -29.71 28.63 20.12
CA ALA A 255 -29.83 30.08 20.04
C ALA A 255 -31.23 30.59 20.40
N GLU A 256 -32.28 29.95 19.88
CA GLU A 256 -33.67 30.31 20.20
C GLU A 256 -34.01 29.99 21.66
N LYS A 257 -33.48 28.91 22.25
CA LYS A 257 -33.61 28.63 23.69
C LYS A 257 -32.98 29.73 24.54
N LYS A 258 -31.75 30.15 24.23
CA LYS A 258 -31.08 31.25 24.94
C LYS A 258 -31.87 32.56 24.81
N ARG A 259 -32.43 32.82 23.63
CA ARG A 259 -33.28 33.98 23.38
C ARG A 259 -34.56 33.92 24.21
N LEU A 260 -35.18 32.75 24.30
CA LEU A 260 -36.36 32.52 25.14
C LEU A 260 -36.02 32.78 26.62
N GLU A 261 -34.90 32.24 27.12
CA GLU A 261 -34.44 32.49 28.50
C GLU A 261 -34.20 33.99 28.76
N SER A 262 -33.60 34.72 27.81
CA SER A 262 -33.45 36.18 27.95
C SER A 262 -34.80 36.90 27.98
N LEU A 263 -35.76 36.51 27.12
CA LEU A 263 -37.09 37.10 27.08
C LEU A 263 -37.90 36.80 28.35
N GLU A 264 -37.73 35.61 28.94
CA GLU A 264 -38.34 35.26 30.22
C GLU A 264 -37.75 36.08 31.36
N ASN A 265 -36.44 36.31 31.36
CA ASN A 265 -35.78 37.21 32.32
C ASN A 265 -36.24 38.66 32.14
N ASP A 266 -36.33 39.15 30.90
CA ASP A 266 -36.83 40.49 30.58
C ASP A 266 -38.29 40.64 31.02
N LYS A 267 -39.13 39.63 30.79
CA LYS A 267 -40.51 39.61 31.29
C LYS A 267 -40.55 39.69 32.81
N ARG A 268 -39.69 38.94 33.50
CA ARG A 268 -39.62 38.95 34.97
C ARG A 268 -39.20 40.32 35.50
N THR A 269 -38.17 40.93 34.92
CA THR A 269 -37.71 42.28 35.32
C THR A 269 -38.78 43.34 35.03
N LEU A 270 -39.47 43.27 33.89
CA LEU A 270 -40.61 44.15 33.60
C LEU A 270 -41.75 43.96 34.61
N GLN A 271 -42.00 42.72 35.05
CA GLN A 271 -43.03 42.43 36.04
C GLN A 271 -42.66 42.96 37.43
N ASP A 272 -41.39 42.82 37.83
CA ASP A 272 -40.85 43.42 39.05
C ASP A 272 -40.96 44.96 39.01
N ASN A 273 -40.57 45.59 37.89
CA ASN A 273 -40.71 47.03 37.68
C ASN A 273 -42.17 47.49 37.75
N LEU A 274 -43.10 46.70 37.20
CA LEU A 274 -44.53 47.02 37.24
C LEU A 274 -45.09 46.95 38.67
N ASP A 275 -44.61 45.99 39.47
CA ASP A 275 -44.97 45.90 40.88
C ASP A 275 -44.33 47.04 41.71
N GLU A 276 -43.13 47.50 41.37
CA GLU A 276 -42.55 48.73 41.94
C GLU A 276 -43.36 49.97 41.59
N ILE A 277 -43.79 50.11 40.33
CA ILE A 277 -44.66 51.20 39.89
C ILE A 277 -45.99 51.16 40.65
N LYS A 278 -46.63 50.01 40.81
CA LYS A 278 -47.85 49.89 41.62
C LYS A 278 -47.64 50.32 43.08
N LYS A 279 -46.52 49.93 43.69
CA LYS A 279 -46.16 50.39 45.05
C LYS A 279 -45.98 51.91 45.10
N ALA A 280 -45.34 52.48 44.07
CA ALA A 280 -45.19 53.92 43.95
C ALA A 280 -46.54 54.63 43.75
N GLU A 281 -47.45 54.08 42.94
CA GLU A 281 -48.82 54.58 42.77
C GLU A 281 -49.61 54.51 44.08
N GLU A 282 -49.50 53.44 44.86
CA GLU A 282 -50.10 53.35 46.20
C GLU A 282 -49.52 54.41 47.16
N GLN A 283 -48.22 54.67 47.09
CA GLN A 283 -47.58 55.73 47.86
C GLN A 283 -48.05 57.11 47.41
N ILE A 284 -48.19 57.36 46.11
CA ILE A 284 -48.74 58.60 45.54
C ILE A 284 -50.18 58.78 46.02
N ALA A 285 -51.04 57.76 45.94
CA ALA A 285 -52.42 57.83 46.42
C ALA A 285 -52.51 58.08 47.94
N ARG A 286 -51.56 57.56 48.72
CA ARG A 286 -51.42 57.92 50.15
C ARG A 286 -51.00 59.38 50.31
N LEU A 287 -50.00 59.84 49.57
CA LEU A 287 -49.49 61.22 49.62
C LEU A 287 -50.54 62.24 49.15
N GLU A 288 -51.34 61.94 48.13
CA GLU A 288 -52.45 62.80 47.67
C GLU A 288 -53.46 63.11 48.78
N LYS A 289 -53.71 62.16 49.70
CA LYS A 289 -54.55 62.40 50.89
C LYS A 289 -53.96 63.45 51.84
N PHE A 290 -52.64 63.54 51.89
CA PHE A 290 -51.93 64.57 52.66
C PHE A 290 -51.85 65.89 51.90
N VAL A 291 -51.66 65.87 50.58
CA VAL A 291 -51.62 67.06 49.72
C VAL A 291 -52.96 67.82 49.74
N LYS A 292 -54.11 67.15 49.80
CA LYS A 292 -55.41 67.81 49.98
C LYS A 292 -55.52 68.66 51.26
N LYS A 293 -54.72 68.37 52.29
CA LYS A 293 -54.68 69.14 53.55
C LYS A 293 -53.63 70.25 53.56
N LEU A 294 -52.72 70.27 52.58
CA LEU A 294 -51.62 71.24 52.49
C LEU A 294 -52.08 72.71 52.31
N PRO A 295 -53.14 73.02 51.53
CA PRO A 295 -53.65 74.39 51.43
C PRO A 295 -54.18 74.92 52.77
N LEU A 296 -54.84 74.07 53.56
CA LEU A 296 -55.34 74.41 54.90
C LEU A 296 -54.22 74.70 55.89
N TYR A 297 -53.09 73.99 55.80
CA TYR A 297 -51.91 74.28 56.62
C TYR A 297 -51.20 75.56 56.18
N LEU A 298 -51.15 75.85 54.88
CA LEU A 298 -50.54 77.07 54.35
C LEU A 298 -51.37 78.32 54.69
N ASP A 299 -52.70 78.22 54.67
CA ASP A 299 -53.61 79.28 55.12
C ASP A 299 -53.55 79.47 56.65
N PHE A 300 -53.34 78.39 57.40
CA PHE A 300 -53.11 78.47 58.85
C PHE A 300 -51.77 79.17 59.17
N GLU A 301 -50.69 78.85 58.47
CA GLU A 301 -49.39 79.52 58.62
C GLU A 301 -49.49 81.02 58.29
N LYS A 302 -50.15 81.38 57.18
CA LYS A 302 -50.41 82.78 56.80
C LYS A 302 -51.28 83.52 57.82
N SER A 303 -52.26 82.84 58.40
CA SER A 303 -53.12 83.41 59.44
C SER A 303 -52.34 83.64 60.75
N VAL A 304 -51.47 82.70 61.12
CA VAL A 304 -50.60 82.82 62.31
C VAL A 304 -49.57 83.95 62.14
N THR A 305 -48.95 84.08 60.97
CA THR A 305 -48.03 85.21 60.68
C THR A 305 -48.77 86.56 60.67
N SER A 306 -49.99 86.60 60.14
CA SER A 306 -50.83 87.81 60.15
C SER A 306 -51.22 88.22 61.58
N ILE A 307 -51.53 87.25 62.45
CA ILE A 307 -51.82 87.50 63.87
C ILE A 307 -50.56 88.00 64.59
N GLN A 308 -49.39 87.42 64.34
CA GLN A 308 -48.13 87.88 64.93
C GLN A 308 -47.76 89.31 64.49
N GLN A 309 -48.04 89.69 63.24
CA GLN A 309 -47.85 91.06 62.77
C GLN A 309 -48.85 92.04 63.40
N LEU A 310 -50.12 91.66 63.53
CA LEU A 310 -51.13 92.48 64.21
C LEU A 310 -50.83 92.66 65.71
N GLU A 311 -50.22 91.67 66.36
CA GLU A 311 -49.81 91.74 67.76
C GLU A 311 -48.59 92.66 67.97
N LEU A 312 -47.64 92.65 67.02
CA LEU A 312 -46.54 93.62 66.97
C LEU A 312 -47.03 95.06 66.70
N ASP A 313 -48.01 95.23 65.81
CA ASP A 313 -48.63 96.53 65.55
C ASP A 313 -49.45 97.02 66.74
N LYS A 314 -50.15 96.13 67.46
CA LYS A 314 -50.84 96.45 68.72
C LYS A 314 -49.86 96.94 69.79
N GLN A 315 -48.72 96.27 69.97
CA GLN A 315 -47.68 96.71 70.93
C GLN A 315 -47.07 98.07 70.55
N LYS A 316 -46.96 98.38 69.26
CA LYS A 316 -46.55 99.71 68.79
C LYS A 316 -47.59 100.78 69.13
N ILE A 317 -48.87 100.52 68.83
CA ILE A 317 -49.96 101.45 69.08
C ILE A 317 -50.19 101.69 70.60
N GLU A 318 -50.02 100.67 71.44
CA GLU A 318 -50.06 100.83 72.90
C GLU A 318 -48.91 101.70 73.41
N LYS A 319 -47.71 101.59 72.81
CA LYS A 319 -46.55 102.41 73.15
C LYS A 319 -46.71 103.87 72.69
N ASP A 320 -47.34 104.07 71.53
CA ASP A 320 -47.68 105.40 71.02
C ASP A 320 -48.79 106.06 71.86
N LEU A 321 -49.78 105.30 72.34
CA LEU A 321 -50.82 105.78 73.27
C LEU A 321 -50.26 106.18 74.63
N ASP A 322 -49.30 105.44 75.18
CA ASP A 322 -48.61 105.81 76.43
C ASP A 322 -47.79 107.10 76.27
N SER A 323 -47.21 107.31 75.08
CA SER A 323 -46.50 108.56 74.74
C SER A 323 -47.43 109.76 74.62
N ILE A 324 -48.69 109.55 74.21
CA ILE A 324 -49.71 110.60 74.09
C ILE A 324 -50.32 110.91 75.47
N ALA A 325 -50.56 109.89 76.31
CA ALA A 325 -51.04 110.09 77.70
C ALA A 325 -50.04 110.89 78.54
N THR A 326 -48.73 110.61 78.40
CA THR A 326 -47.67 111.38 79.06
C THR A 326 -47.53 112.81 78.53
N GLN A 327 -47.90 113.08 77.27
CA GLN A 327 -47.94 114.43 76.71
C GLN A 327 -49.20 115.23 77.14
N GLU A 328 -50.36 114.58 77.31
CA GLU A 328 -51.57 115.22 77.84
C GLU A 328 -51.43 115.61 79.33
N GLU A 329 -50.78 114.79 80.15
CA GLU A 329 -50.51 115.10 81.56
C GLU A 329 -49.52 116.28 81.74
N LEU A 330 -48.57 116.42 80.81
CA LEU A 330 -47.60 117.51 80.76
C LEU A 330 -48.21 118.84 80.26
N LEU A 331 -49.25 118.77 79.44
CA LEU A 331 -50.05 119.92 78.98
C LEU A 331 -51.06 120.38 80.04
N ALA A 332 -51.63 119.47 80.84
CA ALA A 332 -52.51 119.80 81.96
C ALA A 332 -51.77 120.53 83.10
N THR A 333 -50.53 120.12 83.41
CA THR A 333 -49.70 120.71 84.47
C THR A 333 -49.07 122.07 84.11
N LYS A 334 -48.89 122.38 82.81
CA LYS A 334 -48.32 123.67 82.37
C LYS A 334 -49.36 124.76 82.03
N LYS A 335 -50.65 124.42 81.90
CA LYS A 335 -51.73 125.37 81.60
C LYS A 335 -52.04 126.32 82.77
N GLU A 336 -51.84 125.85 84.00
CA GLU A 336 -52.07 126.65 85.22
C GLU A 336 -50.94 127.68 85.48
N GLY A 337 -49.71 127.38 85.03
CA GLY A 337 -48.58 128.31 85.10
C GLY A 337 -48.65 129.45 84.08
N TYR A 338 -49.19 129.21 82.89
CA TYR A 338 -49.33 130.23 81.83
C TYR A 338 -50.41 131.29 82.17
N ASN A 339 -51.51 130.88 82.81
CA ASN A 339 -52.56 131.81 83.27
C ASN A 339 -52.11 132.69 84.45
N LYS A 340 -51.18 132.23 85.29
CA LYS A 340 -50.56 133.06 86.35
C LYS A 340 -49.52 134.05 85.80
N PHE A 341 -48.89 133.75 84.67
CA PHE A 341 -47.96 134.64 83.99
C PHE A 341 -48.67 135.83 83.33
N LEU A 342 -49.79 135.59 82.61
CA LEU A 342 -50.58 136.66 81.96
C LEU A 342 -51.21 137.65 82.95
N ALA A 343 -51.63 137.20 84.14
CA ALA A 343 -52.15 138.09 85.18
C ALA A 343 -51.07 138.93 85.89
N ALA A 344 -49.83 138.42 85.95
CA ALA A 344 -48.69 139.14 86.53
C ALA A 344 -48.12 140.19 85.55
N ASP A 345 -48.15 139.93 84.25
CA ASP A 345 -47.66 140.85 83.21
C ASP A 345 -48.58 142.10 83.09
N GLU A 346 -49.90 141.91 83.19
CA GLU A 346 -50.89 142.99 83.19
C GLU A 346 -50.83 143.89 84.46
N GLN A 347 -50.38 143.34 85.59
CA GLN A 347 -50.15 144.08 86.83
C GLN A 347 -48.82 144.86 86.82
N ILE A 348 -47.78 144.33 86.17
CA ILE A 348 -46.49 145.01 86.00
C ILE A 348 -46.61 146.21 85.06
N GLU A 349 -47.43 146.12 84.00
CA GLU A 349 -47.67 147.26 83.09
C GLU A 349 -48.45 148.41 83.75
N LYS A 350 -49.41 148.09 84.64
CA LYS A 350 -50.15 149.10 85.44
C LYS A 350 -49.26 149.79 86.48
N LEU A 351 -48.38 149.05 87.16
CA LEU A 351 -47.48 149.60 88.18
C LEU A 351 -46.34 150.44 87.57
N ASN A 352 -45.86 150.10 86.36
CA ASN A 352 -44.89 150.92 85.64
C ASN A 352 -45.49 152.24 85.14
N ASN A 353 -46.75 152.25 84.70
CA ASN A 353 -47.44 153.50 84.34
C ASN A 353 -47.75 154.39 85.56
N GLN A 354 -47.99 153.81 86.73
CA GLN A 354 -48.13 154.57 87.98
C GLN A 354 -46.79 155.14 88.49
N LYS A 355 -45.68 154.40 88.35
CA LYS A 355 -44.34 154.86 88.69
C LYS A 355 -43.90 156.06 87.84
N ILE A 356 -44.16 156.04 86.54
CA ILE A 356 -43.81 157.13 85.60
C ILE A 356 -44.61 158.42 85.89
N ASN A 357 -45.86 158.30 86.36
CA ASN A 357 -46.65 159.47 86.77
C ASN A 357 -46.21 160.04 88.13
N LEU A 358 -45.85 159.19 89.09
CA LEU A 358 -45.35 159.63 90.39
C LEU A 358 -43.94 160.27 90.32
N GLU A 359 -43.08 159.82 89.40
CA GLU A 359 -41.78 160.45 89.14
C GLU A 359 -41.92 161.86 88.51
N LYS A 360 -42.99 162.13 87.76
CA LYS A 360 -43.33 163.48 87.26
C LYS A 360 -43.87 164.41 88.34
N GLU A 361 -44.61 163.89 89.31
CA GLU A 361 -45.12 164.68 90.46
C GLU A 361 -44.03 164.98 91.51
N LEU A 362 -43.00 164.14 91.62
CA LEU A 362 -41.89 164.37 92.55
C LEU A 362 -40.92 165.46 92.06
N ALA A 363 -40.81 165.64 90.74
CA ALA A 363 -40.03 166.73 90.12
C ALA A 363 -40.71 168.11 90.25
N THR A 364 -42.04 168.18 90.33
CA THR A 364 -42.77 169.43 90.55
C THR A 364 -42.76 169.84 92.03
N LEU A 365 -42.74 168.89 92.96
CA LEU A 365 -42.64 169.15 94.40
C LEU A 365 -41.28 169.70 94.84
N THR A 366 -40.18 169.27 94.21
CA THR A 366 -38.83 169.77 94.51
C THR A 366 -38.59 171.20 93.99
N GLN A 367 -39.35 171.65 92.99
CA GLN A 367 -39.30 173.04 92.53
C GLN A 367 -40.12 173.98 93.45
N LEU A 368 -41.26 173.52 93.96
CA LEU A 368 -42.11 174.26 94.92
C LEU A 368 -41.45 174.48 96.29
N GLU A 369 -40.59 173.56 96.74
CA GLU A 369 -39.78 173.76 97.94
C GLU A 369 -38.72 174.87 97.76
N LYS A 370 -38.25 175.09 96.53
CA LYS A 370 -37.31 176.18 96.21
C LYS A 370 -37.99 177.54 96.31
N ASP A 371 -39.26 177.63 95.89
CA ASP A 371 -40.08 178.85 95.94
C ASP A 371 -40.54 179.19 97.37
N LYS A 372 -40.76 178.19 98.23
CA LYS A 372 -41.07 178.39 99.66
C LYS A 372 -39.92 179.06 100.42
N LYS A 373 -38.67 178.78 100.04
CA LYS A 373 -37.47 179.39 100.64
C LYS A 373 -37.33 180.88 100.30
N GLN A 374 -37.90 181.33 99.18
CA GLN A 374 -37.96 182.75 98.80
C GLN A 374 -39.06 183.52 99.54
N LEU A 375 -40.19 182.86 99.88
CA LEU A 375 -41.33 183.48 100.56
C LEU A 375 -41.12 183.70 102.06
N LEU A 376 -40.41 182.80 102.74
CA LEU A 376 -40.13 182.95 104.18
C LEU A 376 -39.15 184.10 104.49
N LYS A 377 -38.28 184.47 103.54
CA LYS A 377 -37.40 185.64 103.67
C LYS A 377 -38.16 186.97 103.53
N SER A 378 -39.34 186.97 102.90
CA SER A 378 -40.20 188.15 102.77
C SER A 378 -41.16 188.35 103.95
N ILE A 379 -41.47 187.29 104.72
CA ILE A 379 -42.40 187.38 105.85
C ILE A 379 -41.71 187.89 107.13
N GLU A 380 -40.41 187.61 107.31
CA GLU A 380 -39.63 188.22 108.40
C GLU A 380 -39.39 189.73 108.20
N GLY A 381 -39.46 190.21 106.95
CA GLY A 381 -39.49 191.64 106.64
C GLY A 381 -40.75 192.35 107.16
N ASN A 382 -41.89 191.66 107.21
CA ASN A 382 -43.18 192.27 107.55
C ASN A 382 -43.58 192.10 109.02
N ARG A 383 -43.00 191.13 109.76
CA ARG A 383 -43.36 190.92 111.16
C ARG A 383 -42.69 191.92 112.11
N ASN A 384 -41.48 192.36 111.79
CA ASN A 384 -40.82 193.45 112.51
C ASN A 384 -41.50 194.80 112.31
N GLU A 385 -42.38 194.94 111.32
CA GLU A 385 -43.26 196.11 111.15
C GLU A 385 -44.57 196.03 111.97
N ILE A 386 -45.03 194.83 112.38
CA ILE A 386 -46.33 194.64 113.05
C ILE A 386 -46.22 194.56 114.58
N GLU A 387 -45.10 194.10 115.15
CA GLU A 387 -44.88 194.13 116.61
C GLU A 387 -44.38 195.47 117.16
N ARG A 388 -44.50 196.53 116.34
CA ARG A 388 -44.55 197.91 116.82
C ARG A 388 -45.81 198.21 117.66
N PHE A 389 -46.83 197.35 117.71
CA PHE A 389 -48.20 197.87 117.84
C PHE A 389 -49.06 197.41 119.04
N PHE A 390 -48.79 196.28 119.73
CA PHE A 390 -49.86 195.67 120.57
C PHE A 390 -49.57 195.27 122.02
N SER A 391 -48.48 195.70 122.67
CA SER A 391 -48.46 195.57 124.15
C SER A 391 -47.84 196.72 124.93
N VAL A 392 -47.72 197.91 124.32
CA VAL A 392 -48.22 199.09 125.04
C VAL A 392 -49.71 198.84 125.25
N THR A 393 -50.18 199.00 126.49
CA THR A 393 -51.53 198.67 127.00
C THR A 393 -51.68 197.18 127.36
N LYS A 394 -51.84 196.79 128.63
CA LYS A 394 -52.21 197.55 129.83
C LYS A 394 -51.79 196.77 131.08
N ASP A 395 -51.12 197.47 131.99
CA ASP A 395 -50.97 197.16 133.42
C ASP A 395 -52.32 197.11 134.16
N ASN A 396 -52.45 196.22 135.15
CA ASN A 396 -52.94 196.47 136.52
C ASN A 396 -52.64 195.27 137.45
#